data_AF-A0A0F8Y2E2-F1
#
_entry.id   AF-A0A0F8Y2E2-F1
#
_cell.length_a   1.000
_cell.length_b   1.000
_cell.length_c   1.000
_cell.angle_alpha   90.00
_cell.angle_beta   90.00
_cell.angle_gamma   90.00
#
_symmetry.space_group_name_H-M   'P 1'
#
loop_
_entity.id
_entity.type
_entity.pdbx_description
1 polymer ?
#
loop_
_entity_poly.entity_id
_entity_poly.type
_entity_poly.pdbx_seq_one_letter_code
_entity_poly.pdbx_strand_id
1 'polypeptide(L)'
;MIDYEEDEKFSGPMMQRTKAQLGTAYAPGAIFTFESNLVICRSKPASSYTNEQMNGYAKDLILMSIDEVMTKWLEAGMRITDSEIKIEPEMCIDPNALRDNKSRLTEAKALFAFAQPSQMGYEPDLLSFVCTHCRDMRNFSSLRNFEQHSKGLAKSCEARDDGGACSWQQLDIVFIHPNGNYTAPLPYIRKYDEKNGMVTGLRRCNCGSYEVKLIRHGAQIGKYRLRCAECKTIRTGRSEFWLQNDKEYLELIKTRANEHPYFARMKPISARSNSVFYARTDMVIDFSGEDEKLEMISSNNNVRITQWLA
;
A
#
# COMPACT_ATOMS: atom_id res chain seq x y z
N MET A 1 11.92 -8.60 12.91
CA MET A 1 11.99 -9.82 12.07
C MET A 1 10.68 -9.83 11.31
N ILE A 2 10.69 -9.34 10.07
CA ILE A 2 9.53 -9.47 9.20
C ILE A 2 9.56 -10.93 8.80
N ASP A 3 8.67 -11.74 9.37
CA ASP A 3 8.32 -13.03 8.79
C ASP A 3 7.68 -12.71 7.44
N TYR A 4 8.50 -12.60 6.41
CA TYR A 4 8.06 -12.94 5.08
C TYR A 4 7.83 -14.45 5.16
N GLU A 5 6.58 -14.86 5.42
CA GLU A 5 6.14 -16.20 5.05
C GLU A 5 6.70 -16.45 3.65
N GLU A 6 7.52 -17.50 3.49
CA GLU A 6 7.99 -17.95 2.17
C GLU A 6 6.82 -17.79 1.20
N ASP A 7 6.97 -16.97 0.15
CA ASP A 7 5.90 -16.62 -0.78
C ASP A 7 5.24 -17.91 -1.28
N GLU A 8 4.18 -18.35 -0.60
CA GLU A 8 3.32 -19.42 -1.05
C GLU A 8 2.86 -18.96 -2.43
N LYS A 9 3.20 -19.76 -3.46
CA LYS A 9 2.79 -19.50 -4.83
C LYS A 9 1.32 -19.11 -4.82
N PHE A 10 1.05 -17.86 -5.19
CA PHE A 10 -0.30 -17.32 -5.17
C PHE A 10 -1.24 -18.26 -5.93
N SER A 11 -2.25 -18.79 -5.24
CA SER A 11 -3.21 -19.79 -5.74
C SER A 11 -4.61 -19.20 -5.94
N GLY A 12 -4.76 -17.90 -5.78
CA GLY A 12 -6.03 -17.20 -5.99
C GLY A 12 -6.37 -17.00 -7.48
N PRO A 13 -7.47 -16.29 -7.76
CA PRO A 13 -7.94 -16.10 -9.12
C PRO A 13 -6.97 -15.25 -9.94
N MET A 14 -6.90 -15.56 -11.24
CA MET A 14 -6.04 -14.89 -12.20
C MET A 14 -6.88 -14.02 -13.14
N MET A 15 -6.32 -12.90 -13.59
CA MET A 15 -6.89 -12.05 -14.63
C MET A 15 -5.94 -11.90 -15.80
N GLN A 16 -6.49 -11.95 -17.01
CA GLN A 16 -5.80 -11.64 -18.26
C GLN A 16 -6.26 -10.28 -18.77
N ARG A 17 -5.31 -9.40 -19.09
CA ARG A 17 -5.53 -8.03 -19.58
C ARG A 17 -4.40 -7.65 -20.54
N THR A 18 -4.53 -6.52 -21.22
CA THR A 18 -3.46 -6.02 -22.10
C THR A 18 -2.21 -5.69 -21.27
N LYS A 19 -1.02 -5.76 -21.89
CA LYS A 19 0.24 -5.40 -21.22
C LYS A 19 0.20 -3.99 -20.60
N ALA A 20 -0.39 -3.03 -21.31
CA ALA A 20 -0.55 -1.66 -20.82
C ALA A 20 -1.41 -1.61 -19.55
N GLN A 21 -2.52 -2.37 -19.49
CA GLN A 21 -3.36 -2.46 -18.31
C GLN A 21 -2.65 -3.16 -17.14
N LEU A 22 -1.95 -4.27 -17.41
CA LEU A 22 -1.16 -5.00 -16.40
C LEU A 22 0.01 -4.17 -15.85
N GLY A 23 0.62 -3.30 -16.68
CA GLY A 23 1.70 -2.41 -16.25
C GLY A 23 1.23 -1.14 -15.55
N THR A 24 -0.07 -0.87 -15.50
CA THR A 24 -0.63 0.36 -14.92
C THR A 24 -1.70 0.05 -13.87
N ALA A 25 -2.97 -0.06 -14.27
CA ALA A 25 -4.13 -0.23 -13.39
C ALA A 25 -4.10 -1.55 -12.59
N TYR A 26 -3.41 -2.56 -13.10
CA TYR A 26 -3.32 -3.88 -12.49
C TYR A 26 -1.89 -4.31 -12.19
N ALA A 27 -0.97 -3.35 -12.06
CA ALA A 27 0.40 -3.64 -11.65
C ALA A 27 0.43 -4.29 -10.25
N PRO A 28 1.46 -5.10 -9.91
CA PRO A 28 1.56 -5.71 -8.59
C PRO A 28 1.39 -4.69 -7.46
N GLY A 29 0.53 -5.01 -6.49
CA GLY A 29 0.20 -4.12 -5.37
C GLY A 29 -0.85 -3.05 -5.68
N ALA A 30 -1.25 -2.84 -6.94
CA ALA A 30 -2.31 -1.90 -7.28
C ALA A 30 -3.65 -2.32 -6.66
N ILE A 31 -4.33 -1.33 -6.07
CA ILE A 31 -5.69 -1.48 -5.54
C ILE A 31 -6.68 -1.08 -6.62
N PHE A 32 -7.67 -1.93 -6.88
CA PHE A 32 -8.64 -1.72 -7.95
C PHE A 32 -10.01 -2.29 -7.60
N THR A 33 -11.02 -1.96 -8.39
CA THR A 33 -12.34 -2.60 -8.37
C THR A 33 -12.68 -3.08 -9.78
N PHE A 34 -13.27 -4.26 -9.91
CA PHE A 34 -13.84 -4.68 -11.20
C PHE A 34 -15.01 -3.78 -11.61
N GLU A 35 -15.33 -3.76 -12.90
CA GLU A 35 -16.39 -2.92 -13.51
C GLU A 35 -17.78 -3.09 -12.86
N SER A 36 -18.03 -4.23 -12.22
CA SER A 36 -19.25 -4.52 -11.45
C SER A 36 -19.26 -3.93 -10.04
N ASN A 37 -18.20 -3.23 -9.61
CA ASN A 37 -18.11 -2.43 -8.39
C ASN A 37 -18.31 -3.17 -7.05
N LEU A 38 -18.24 -4.50 -7.02
CA LEU A 38 -18.66 -5.27 -5.84
C LEU A 38 -17.60 -5.30 -4.73
N VAL A 39 -16.32 -5.45 -5.09
CA VAL A 39 -15.25 -5.71 -4.12
C VAL A 39 -13.98 -4.97 -4.55
N ILE A 40 -13.30 -4.38 -3.56
CA ILE A 40 -11.96 -3.83 -3.71
C ILE A 40 -10.97 -4.99 -3.66
N CYS A 41 -10.15 -5.08 -4.69
CA CYS A 41 -9.13 -6.10 -4.85
C CYS A 41 -7.75 -5.47 -4.87
N ARG A 42 -6.75 -6.30 -4.60
CA ARG A 42 -5.34 -6.00 -4.83
C ARG A 42 -4.76 -6.96 -5.85
N SER A 43 -3.98 -6.41 -6.77
CA SER A 43 -3.20 -7.20 -7.74
C SER A 43 -2.03 -7.90 -7.06
N LYS A 44 -1.84 -9.17 -7.37
CA LYS A 44 -0.79 -10.05 -6.86
C LYS A 44 0.05 -10.59 -8.00
N PRO A 45 1.39 -10.65 -7.86
CA PRO A 45 2.21 -11.33 -8.84
C PRO A 45 1.72 -12.77 -9.11
N ALA A 46 1.72 -13.19 -10.37
CA ALA A 46 1.53 -14.59 -10.71
C ALA A 46 2.70 -15.43 -10.18
N SER A 47 2.43 -16.69 -9.86
CA SER A 47 3.44 -17.65 -9.38
C SER A 47 4.52 -18.00 -10.41
N SER A 48 4.29 -17.67 -11.68
CA SER A 48 5.28 -17.77 -12.74
C SER A 48 5.00 -16.74 -13.83
N TYR A 49 6.05 -16.07 -14.27
CA TYR A 49 6.06 -15.27 -15.48
C TYR A 49 6.99 -15.91 -16.49
N THR A 50 6.70 -15.72 -17.77
CA THR A 50 7.67 -16.04 -18.81
C THR A 50 8.85 -15.08 -18.69
N ASN A 51 10.06 -15.62 -18.82
CA ASN A 51 11.27 -14.81 -18.88
C ASN A 51 11.16 -13.80 -20.03
N GLU A 52 11.48 -12.55 -19.73
CA GLU A 52 11.42 -11.46 -20.69
C GLU A 52 12.45 -11.64 -21.81
N GLN A 53 12.01 -11.52 -23.05
CA GLN A 53 12.87 -11.53 -24.25
C GLN A 53 13.28 -10.10 -24.63
N MET A 54 14.00 -9.44 -23.73
CA MET A 54 14.52 -8.09 -23.93
C MET A 54 16.04 -8.11 -24.08
N ASN A 55 16.56 -7.31 -25.02
CA ASN A 55 17.99 -7.15 -25.25
C ASN A 55 18.71 -6.58 -24.01
N GLY A 56 20.03 -6.76 -23.93
CA GLY A 56 20.82 -6.32 -22.77
C GLY A 56 20.79 -4.81 -22.57
N TYR A 57 20.87 -4.05 -23.67
CA TYR A 57 20.87 -2.60 -23.66
C TYR A 57 19.62 -1.99 -22.99
N ALA A 58 18.42 -2.44 -23.39
CA ALA A 58 17.17 -1.97 -22.83
C ALA A 58 17.03 -2.34 -21.34
N LYS A 59 17.56 -3.51 -20.94
CA LYS A 59 17.61 -3.90 -19.52
C LYS A 59 18.49 -2.96 -18.72
N ASP A 60 19.66 -2.62 -19.23
CA ASP A 60 20.58 -1.69 -18.56
C ASP A 60 19.96 -0.30 -18.42
N LEU A 61 19.31 0.22 -19.46
CA LEU A 61 18.58 1.49 -19.39
C LEU A 61 17.50 1.49 -18.30
N ILE A 62 16.70 0.42 -18.22
CA ILE A 62 15.65 0.29 -17.19
C ILE A 62 16.26 0.28 -15.80
N LEU A 63 17.33 -0.50 -15.58
CA LEU A 63 17.97 -0.60 -14.26
C LEU A 63 18.63 0.73 -13.86
N MET A 64 19.30 1.41 -14.79
CA MET A 64 19.85 2.75 -14.57
C MET A 64 18.77 3.76 -14.19
N SER A 65 17.61 3.69 -14.84
CA SER A 65 16.46 4.52 -14.47
C SER A 65 16.00 4.29 -13.04
N ILE A 66 15.92 3.02 -12.64
CA ILE A 66 15.45 2.64 -11.31
C ILE A 66 16.45 3.16 -10.27
N ASP A 67 17.76 2.95 -10.50
CA ASP A 67 18.83 3.46 -9.64
C ASP A 67 18.78 4.99 -9.50
N GLU A 68 18.57 5.71 -10.61
CA GLU A 68 18.44 7.17 -10.60
C GLU A 68 17.23 7.63 -9.77
N VAL A 69 16.07 6.99 -9.96
CA VAL A 69 14.85 7.33 -9.22
C VAL A 69 15.02 7.03 -7.73
N MET A 70 15.55 5.85 -7.37
CA MET A 70 15.81 5.49 -5.96
C MET A 70 16.78 6.47 -5.30
N THR A 71 17.85 6.85 -6.00
CA THR A 71 18.85 7.81 -5.50
C THR A 71 18.22 9.17 -5.26
N LYS A 72 17.52 9.72 -6.26
CA LYS A 72 16.85 11.02 -6.13
C LYS A 72 15.81 11.03 -5.02
N TRP A 73 15.07 9.94 -4.86
CA TRP A 73 14.05 9.82 -3.81
C TRP A 73 14.69 9.79 -2.42
N LEU A 74 15.72 8.97 -2.23
CA LEU A 74 16.46 8.92 -0.97
C LEU A 74 17.07 10.28 -0.64
N GLU A 75 17.77 10.92 -1.58
CA GLU A 75 18.34 12.25 -1.37
C GLU A 75 17.29 13.29 -1.01
N ALA A 76 16.12 13.27 -1.66
CA ALA A 76 15.04 14.19 -1.34
C ALA A 76 14.55 14.00 0.10
N GLY A 77 14.38 12.74 0.54
CA GLY A 77 14.02 12.43 1.93
C GLY A 77 15.11 12.85 2.93
N MET A 78 16.37 12.56 2.63
CA MET A 78 17.51 12.90 3.51
C MET A 78 17.77 14.41 3.60
N ARG A 79 17.27 15.21 2.64
CA ARG A 79 17.30 16.69 2.69
C ARG A 79 16.23 17.27 3.63
N ILE A 80 15.26 16.48 4.08
CA ILE A 80 14.25 16.96 5.03
C ILE A 80 14.93 17.17 6.38
N THR A 81 15.06 18.43 6.77
CA THR A 81 15.51 18.82 8.09
C THR A 81 14.29 19.06 8.97
N ASP A 82 14.19 18.32 10.06
CA ASP A 82 13.18 18.50 11.07
C ASP A 82 13.83 18.57 12.46
N SER A 83 13.38 19.49 13.31
CA SER A 83 13.95 19.69 14.64
C SER A 83 13.58 18.57 15.62
N GLU A 84 12.54 17.80 15.32
CA GLU A 84 11.90 16.84 16.21
C GLU A 84 12.31 15.41 15.87
N ILE A 85 12.50 15.10 14.59
CA ILE A 85 12.92 13.77 14.12
C ILE A 85 14.09 13.85 13.14
N LYS A 86 15.16 13.12 13.47
CA LYS A 86 16.20 12.78 12.50
C LYS A 86 15.65 11.74 11.52
N ILE A 87 15.57 12.12 10.25
CA ILE A 87 15.20 11.22 9.16
C ILE A 87 16.33 10.21 8.92
N GLU A 88 15.98 8.93 8.88
CA GLU A 88 16.90 7.82 8.58
C GLU A 88 16.56 7.21 7.22
N PRO A 89 17.52 6.59 6.49
CA PRO A 89 17.28 6.09 5.14
C PRO A 89 16.09 5.12 5.01
N GLU A 90 15.90 4.24 6.00
CA GLU A 90 14.80 3.27 6.06
C GLU A 90 13.40 3.91 6.24
N MET A 91 13.34 5.21 6.53
CA MET A 91 12.10 5.99 6.52
C MET A 91 11.70 6.43 5.11
N CYS A 92 12.67 6.51 4.19
CA CYS A 92 12.51 7.10 2.87
C CYS A 92 12.34 6.05 1.77
N ILE A 93 12.98 4.89 1.92
CA ILE A 93 12.98 3.81 0.94
C ILE A 93 12.90 2.45 1.64
N ASP A 94 12.41 1.44 0.90
CA ASP A 94 12.29 0.07 1.40
C ASP A 94 13.64 -0.42 1.98
N PRO A 95 13.66 -0.95 3.21
CA PRO A 95 14.88 -1.45 3.83
C PRO A 95 15.63 -2.52 3.02
N ASN A 96 14.94 -3.29 2.17
CA ASN A 96 15.56 -4.29 1.29
C ASN A 96 16.34 -3.65 0.14
N ALA A 97 16.00 -2.42 -0.24
CA ALA A 97 16.77 -1.63 -1.20
C ALA A 97 18.02 -0.99 -0.59
N LEU A 98 18.29 -1.22 0.70
CA LEU A 98 19.45 -0.68 1.40
C LEU A 98 20.47 -1.77 1.77
N ARG A 99 21.76 -1.44 1.64
CA ARG A 99 22.92 -2.23 2.07
C ARG A 99 23.75 -1.47 3.11
N ASP A 100 24.84 -2.10 3.58
CA ASP A 100 25.82 -1.51 4.50
C ASP A 100 25.16 -0.92 5.75
N ASN A 101 24.45 -1.76 6.52
CA ASN A 101 23.69 -1.35 7.70
C ASN A 101 22.67 -0.23 7.41
N LYS A 102 21.98 -0.34 6.27
CA LYS A 102 20.92 0.58 5.83
C LYS A 102 21.40 2.00 5.51
N SER A 103 22.66 2.16 5.13
CA SER A 103 23.25 3.48 4.86
C SER A 103 23.36 3.82 3.38
N ARG A 104 23.29 2.81 2.49
CA ARG A 104 23.50 2.98 1.05
C ARG A 104 22.48 2.19 0.25
N LEU A 105 22.18 2.64 -0.96
CA LEU A 105 21.33 1.91 -1.89
C LEU A 105 22.03 0.67 -2.45
N THR A 106 21.29 -0.43 -2.55
CA THR A 106 21.63 -1.59 -3.34
C THR A 106 21.32 -1.30 -4.81
N GLU A 107 22.21 -1.69 -5.72
CA GLU A 107 22.00 -1.51 -7.16
C GLU A 107 20.77 -2.28 -7.65
N ALA A 108 19.98 -1.67 -8.53
CA ALA A 108 18.74 -2.21 -9.05
C ALA A 108 18.92 -3.62 -9.64
N LYS A 109 20.05 -3.89 -10.31
CA LYS A 109 20.35 -5.22 -10.90
C LYS A 109 20.40 -6.36 -9.87
N ALA A 110 20.68 -6.06 -8.61
CA ALA A 110 20.72 -7.04 -7.52
C ALA A 110 19.36 -7.18 -6.82
N LEU A 111 18.43 -6.26 -7.07
CA LEU A 111 17.11 -6.21 -6.45
C LEU A 111 16.01 -6.74 -7.36
N PHE A 112 16.11 -6.49 -8.67
CA PHE A 112 15.02 -6.69 -9.62
C PHE A 112 15.35 -7.74 -10.67
N ALA A 113 14.31 -8.44 -11.10
CA ALA A 113 14.33 -9.35 -12.24
C ALA A 113 13.33 -8.88 -13.29
N PHE A 114 13.61 -9.19 -14.56
CA PHE A 114 12.71 -8.87 -15.66
C PHE A 114 11.66 -9.97 -15.84
N ALA A 115 10.41 -9.56 -16.00
CA ALA A 115 9.30 -10.47 -16.20
C ALA A 115 8.33 -9.90 -17.24
N GLN A 116 7.78 -10.77 -18.08
CA GLN A 116 6.73 -10.40 -19.03
C GLN A 116 5.35 -10.88 -18.52
N PRO A 117 4.56 -10.04 -17.85
CA PRO A 117 3.27 -10.47 -17.34
C PRO A 117 2.26 -10.64 -18.49
N SER A 118 1.72 -11.84 -18.63
CA SER A 118 0.55 -12.16 -19.47
C SER A 118 -0.75 -12.23 -18.66
N GLN A 119 -0.62 -12.37 -17.34
CA GLN A 119 -1.70 -12.48 -16.37
C GLN A 119 -1.25 -11.90 -15.04
N MET A 120 -2.20 -11.57 -14.17
CA MET A 120 -1.94 -11.10 -12.81
C MET A 120 -2.91 -11.79 -11.86
N GLY A 121 -2.44 -12.17 -10.68
CA GLY A 121 -3.31 -12.64 -9.61
C GLY A 121 -4.08 -11.49 -8.99
N TYR A 122 -5.17 -11.78 -8.29
CA TYR A 122 -5.82 -10.78 -7.46
C TYR A 122 -6.55 -11.39 -6.26
N GLU A 123 -6.61 -10.64 -5.18
CA GLU A 123 -7.34 -11.04 -3.98
C GLU A 123 -8.19 -9.89 -3.45
N PRO A 124 -9.35 -10.16 -2.81
CA PRO A 124 -10.06 -9.16 -2.02
C PRO A 124 -9.16 -8.53 -0.96
N ASP A 125 -9.13 -7.19 -0.90
CA ASP A 125 -8.36 -6.42 0.07
C ASP A 125 -9.25 -5.32 0.68
N LEU A 126 -8.73 -4.56 1.65
CA LEU A 126 -9.44 -3.48 2.34
C LEU A 126 -10.78 -3.93 2.92
N LEU A 127 -10.79 -5.06 3.62
CA LEU A 127 -11.98 -5.76 4.12
C LEU A 127 -12.65 -5.06 5.31
N SER A 128 -13.02 -3.80 5.11
CA SER A 128 -13.79 -2.98 6.04
C SER A 128 -15.16 -2.71 5.48
N PHE A 129 -16.18 -3.10 6.24
CA PHE A 129 -17.58 -3.05 5.85
C PHE A 129 -18.37 -2.17 6.79
N VAL A 130 -19.40 -1.53 6.26
CA VAL A 130 -20.38 -0.77 7.04
C VAL A 130 -21.78 -1.20 6.65
N CYS A 131 -22.67 -1.34 7.64
CA CYS A 131 -24.09 -1.51 7.36
C CYS A 131 -24.69 -0.19 6.83
N THR A 132 -25.43 -0.25 5.73
CA THR A 132 -26.06 0.93 5.11
C THR A 132 -27.16 1.53 5.98
N HIS A 133 -27.77 0.72 6.87
CA HIS A 133 -28.84 1.12 7.79
C HIS A 133 -28.31 1.52 9.17
N CYS A 134 -27.87 0.56 10.00
CA CYS A 134 -27.48 0.81 11.39
C CYS A 134 -26.09 1.45 11.56
N ARG A 135 -25.32 1.56 10.46
CA ARG A 135 -23.95 2.12 10.41
C ARG A 135 -22.89 1.37 11.20
N ASP A 136 -23.18 0.16 11.67
CA ASP A 136 -22.16 -0.69 12.28
C ASP A 136 -21.02 -0.92 11.32
N MET A 137 -19.80 -0.84 11.83
CA MET A 137 -18.59 -1.07 11.07
C MET A 137 -17.89 -2.34 11.57
N ARG A 138 -17.47 -3.17 10.62
CA ARG A 138 -16.66 -4.37 10.85
C ARG A 138 -15.42 -4.29 9.97
N ASN A 139 -14.29 -4.71 10.50
CA ASN A 139 -13.04 -4.83 9.75
C ASN A 139 -12.52 -6.26 9.94
N PHE A 140 -12.02 -6.83 8.87
CA PHE A 140 -11.37 -8.13 8.83
C PHE A 140 -9.93 -7.94 8.42
N SER A 141 -8.99 -8.59 9.11
CA SER A 141 -7.56 -8.40 8.89
C SER A 141 -7.02 -9.15 7.68
N SER A 142 -7.76 -10.15 7.19
CA SER A 142 -7.40 -10.99 6.05
C SER A 142 -8.64 -11.64 5.46
N LEU A 143 -8.53 -12.17 4.23
CA LEU A 143 -9.60 -12.92 3.58
C LEU A 143 -10.04 -14.13 4.43
N ARG A 144 -9.06 -14.88 4.96
CA ARG A 144 -9.33 -15.99 5.89
C ARG A 144 -10.14 -15.54 7.11
N ASN A 145 -9.79 -14.39 7.70
CA ASN A 145 -10.53 -13.84 8.83
C ASN A 145 -11.97 -13.46 8.42
N PHE A 146 -12.16 -12.91 7.23
CA PHE A 146 -13.48 -12.62 6.66
C PHE A 146 -14.30 -13.89 6.45
N GLU A 147 -13.77 -14.91 5.79
CA GLU A 147 -14.49 -16.17 5.54
C GLU A 147 -14.95 -16.84 6.83
N GLN A 148 -14.09 -16.86 7.86
CA GLN A 148 -14.40 -17.45 9.16
C GLN A 148 -15.52 -16.71 9.92
N HIS A 149 -15.61 -15.39 9.76
CA HIS A 149 -16.47 -14.56 10.62
C HIS A 149 -17.62 -13.86 9.86
N SER A 150 -17.65 -13.93 8.53
CA SER A 150 -18.62 -13.25 7.66
C SER A 150 -20.05 -13.71 7.89
N LYS A 151 -20.28 -14.96 8.29
CA LYS A 151 -21.61 -15.45 8.69
C LYS A 151 -22.23 -14.60 9.81
N GLY A 152 -21.39 -14.03 10.68
CA GLY A 152 -21.82 -13.11 11.75
C GLY A 152 -22.31 -11.75 11.25
N LEU A 153 -22.21 -11.45 9.95
CA LEU A 153 -22.77 -10.24 9.34
C LEU A 153 -24.27 -10.36 9.09
N ALA A 154 -24.81 -11.58 8.92
CA ALA A 154 -26.24 -11.83 8.69
C ALA A 154 -27.11 -11.71 9.97
N LYS A 155 -26.79 -10.76 10.85
CA LYS A 155 -27.57 -10.45 12.05
C LYS A 155 -28.72 -9.52 11.72
N SER A 156 -29.79 -9.59 12.52
CA SER A 156 -30.89 -8.62 12.47
C SER A 156 -30.37 -7.20 12.66
N CYS A 157 -30.89 -6.28 11.86
CA CYS A 157 -30.49 -4.89 11.88
C CYS A 157 -31.39 -4.11 12.83
N GLU A 158 -30.81 -3.56 13.91
CA GLU A 158 -31.55 -2.74 14.88
C GLU A 158 -32.20 -1.47 14.29
N ALA A 159 -31.74 -1.02 13.12
CA ALA A 159 -32.24 0.17 12.45
C ALA A 159 -33.32 -0.14 11.40
N ARG A 160 -33.80 -1.39 11.35
CA ARG A 160 -34.84 -1.82 10.43
C ARG A 160 -36.07 -2.28 11.20
N ASP A 161 -37.20 -1.61 10.97
CA ASP A 161 -38.47 -1.92 11.64
C ASP A 161 -39.07 -3.26 11.18
N ASP A 162 -38.68 -3.75 10.00
CA ASP A 162 -39.12 -5.04 9.45
C ASP A 162 -38.36 -6.25 10.03
N GLY A 163 -37.45 -6.03 11.00
CA GLY A 163 -36.60 -7.07 11.58
C GLY A 163 -35.58 -7.67 10.60
N GLY A 164 -35.41 -7.06 9.41
CA GLY A 164 -34.54 -7.54 8.35
C GLY A 164 -33.05 -7.55 8.75
N ALA A 165 -32.25 -8.29 7.99
CA ALA A 165 -30.81 -8.40 8.22
C ALA A 165 -30.05 -7.10 7.87
N CYS A 166 -28.86 -6.93 8.46
CA CYS A 166 -27.96 -5.85 8.08
C CYS A 166 -27.54 -5.94 6.61
N SER A 167 -27.67 -4.83 5.88
CA SER A 167 -27.17 -4.68 4.51
C SER A 167 -25.75 -4.12 4.53
N TRP A 168 -24.76 -4.96 4.33
CA TRP A 168 -23.34 -4.59 4.41
C TRP A 168 -22.78 -4.11 3.07
N GLN A 169 -21.97 -3.06 3.13
CA GLN A 169 -21.23 -2.53 1.98
C GLN A 169 -19.77 -2.34 2.37
N GLN A 170 -18.84 -2.70 1.48
CA GLN A 170 -17.43 -2.39 1.66
C GLN A 170 -17.20 -0.88 1.63
N LEU A 171 -16.35 -0.38 2.52
CA LEU A 171 -15.96 1.02 2.54
C LEU A 171 -14.95 1.31 1.42
N ASP A 172 -15.33 2.19 0.49
CA ASP A 172 -14.43 2.75 -0.52
C ASP A 172 -13.53 3.83 0.08
N ILE A 173 -12.71 3.44 1.06
CA ILE A 173 -11.73 4.30 1.70
C ILE A 173 -10.46 3.48 1.90
N VAL A 174 -9.33 4.07 1.58
CA VAL A 174 -8.00 3.56 1.95
C VAL A 174 -7.23 4.66 2.66
N PHE A 175 -6.51 4.29 3.71
CA PHE A 175 -5.57 5.17 4.37
C PHE A 175 -4.19 4.92 3.80
N ILE A 176 -3.52 5.95 3.30
CA ILE A 176 -2.20 5.86 2.66
C ILE A 176 -1.21 6.75 3.38
N HIS A 177 -0.02 6.22 3.57
CA HIS A 177 1.13 6.93 4.08
C HIS A 177 2.04 7.35 2.93
N PRO A 178 2.73 8.52 3.00
CA PRO A 178 3.63 8.96 1.94
C PRO A 178 4.78 7.99 1.60
N ASN A 179 5.13 7.05 2.48
CA ASN A 179 6.10 5.99 2.19
C ASN A 179 5.54 4.85 1.29
N GLY A 180 4.28 4.93 0.87
CA GLY A 180 3.62 3.91 0.04
C GLY A 180 2.80 2.88 0.83
N ASN A 181 2.95 2.81 2.15
CA ASN A 181 2.14 1.91 2.97
C ASN A 181 0.67 2.33 2.95
N TYR A 182 -0.21 1.33 2.96
CA TYR A 182 -1.64 1.58 3.02
C TYR A 182 -2.33 0.62 3.99
N THR A 183 -3.53 0.97 4.42
CA THR A 183 -4.35 0.11 5.28
C THR A 183 -5.84 0.36 5.05
N ALA A 184 -6.63 -0.69 5.28
CA ALA A 184 -8.07 -0.58 5.38
C ALA A 184 -8.47 0.38 6.52
N PRO A 185 -9.66 1.02 6.44
CA PRO A 185 -10.23 1.77 7.55
C PRO A 185 -10.38 0.87 8.77
N LEU A 186 -9.79 1.25 9.90
CA LEU A 186 -9.86 0.48 11.14
C LEU A 186 -10.85 1.11 12.12
N PRO A 187 -11.49 0.31 13.00
CA PRO A 187 -12.41 0.81 14.03
C PRO A 187 -11.69 1.51 15.21
N TYR A 188 -10.40 1.80 15.06
CA TYR A 188 -9.53 2.42 16.06
C TYR A 188 -8.36 3.14 15.37
N ILE A 189 -7.63 3.95 16.13
CA ILE A 189 -6.41 4.64 15.69
C ILE A 189 -5.21 3.89 16.26
N ARG A 190 -4.22 3.57 15.42
CA ARG A 190 -2.95 2.99 15.86
C ARG A 190 -2.11 4.02 16.62
N LYS A 191 -1.46 3.56 17.69
CA LYS A 191 -0.55 4.32 18.54
C LYS A 191 0.57 3.41 19.02
N TYR A 192 1.73 3.99 19.31
CA TYR A 192 2.81 3.25 19.92
C TYR A 192 2.56 3.12 21.43
N ASP A 193 2.51 1.89 21.93
CA ASP A 193 2.41 1.60 23.36
C ASP A 193 3.81 1.49 23.95
N GLU A 194 4.23 2.52 24.68
CA GLU A 194 5.55 2.58 25.30
C GLU A 194 5.76 1.49 26.36
N LYS A 195 4.69 1.08 27.04
CA LYS A 195 4.78 0.10 28.13
C LYS A 195 5.10 -1.29 27.59
N ASN A 196 4.50 -1.62 26.45
CA ASN A 196 4.65 -2.94 25.83
C ASN A 196 5.63 -2.95 24.65
N GLY A 197 6.14 -1.78 24.24
CA GLY A 197 7.08 -1.66 23.12
C GLY A 197 6.50 -2.05 21.76
N MET A 198 5.18 -1.89 21.56
CA MET A 198 4.49 -2.35 20.35
C MET A 198 3.44 -1.35 19.87
N VAL A 199 3.15 -1.38 18.56
CA VAL A 199 2.04 -0.60 18.01
C VAL A 199 0.72 -1.29 18.29
N THR A 200 -0.15 -0.59 19.01
CA THR A 200 -1.48 -1.06 19.38
C THR A 200 -2.55 -0.09 18.88
N GLY A 201 -3.81 -0.46 19.08
CA GLY A 201 -4.93 0.44 18.92
C GLY A 201 -6.03 0.03 19.88
N LEU A 202 -6.66 1.01 20.52
CA LEU A 202 -7.72 0.73 21.48
C LEU A 202 -8.96 0.19 20.74
N ARG A 203 -9.03 -1.13 20.56
CA ARG A 203 -10.15 -1.82 19.88
C ARG A 203 -11.44 -1.80 20.70
N ARG A 204 -11.32 -1.82 22.03
CA ARG A 204 -12.44 -1.78 22.97
C ARG A 204 -12.67 -0.36 23.51
N CYS A 205 -13.91 0.12 23.50
CA CYS A 205 -14.25 1.38 24.13
C CYS A 205 -14.06 1.30 25.66
N ASN A 206 -13.96 2.44 26.34
CA ASN A 206 -13.84 2.50 27.81
C ASN A 206 -15.05 1.88 28.51
N CYS A 207 -16.23 1.86 27.87
CA CYS A 207 -17.42 1.16 28.38
C CYS A 207 -17.37 -0.37 28.19
N GLY A 208 -16.32 -0.92 27.59
CA GLY A 208 -16.17 -2.36 27.34
C GLY A 208 -16.67 -2.85 25.97
N SER A 209 -17.43 -2.04 25.21
CA SER A 209 -17.93 -2.46 23.89
C SER A 209 -16.84 -2.43 22.81
N TYR A 210 -16.87 -3.42 21.92
CA TYR A 210 -16.03 -3.47 20.71
C TYR A 210 -16.76 -2.89 19.49
N GLU A 211 -18.07 -2.67 19.60
CA GLU A 211 -18.91 -2.30 18.47
C GLU A 211 -18.82 -0.81 18.19
N VAL A 212 -18.65 -0.49 16.92
CA VAL A 212 -18.48 0.88 16.44
C VAL A 212 -19.41 1.17 15.30
N LYS A 213 -19.91 2.39 15.27
CA LYS A 213 -20.73 2.94 14.20
C LYS A 213 -19.94 4.02 13.46
N LEU A 214 -20.03 4.01 12.14
CA LEU A 214 -19.48 5.04 11.28
C LEU A 214 -20.48 6.18 11.11
N ILE A 215 -20.12 7.37 11.56
CA ILE A 215 -20.86 8.60 11.32
C ILE A 215 -20.27 9.28 10.08
N ARG A 216 -21.12 9.54 9.09
CA ARG A 216 -20.75 10.29 7.89
C ARG A 216 -21.32 11.70 8.00
N HIS A 217 -20.45 12.71 8.10
CA HIS A 217 -20.85 14.12 8.04
C HIS A 217 -20.54 14.67 6.65
N GLY A 218 -21.54 14.60 5.75
CA GLY A 218 -21.40 15.03 4.35
C GLY A 218 -20.63 14.06 3.47
N ALA A 219 -20.26 14.52 2.26
CA ALA A 219 -19.55 13.71 1.26
C ALA A 219 -18.04 13.61 1.50
N GLN A 220 -17.46 14.46 2.35
CA GLN A 220 -16.02 14.51 2.58
C GLN A 220 -15.57 13.38 3.51
N ILE A 221 -14.80 12.42 2.98
CA ILE A 221 -14.25 11.26 3.70
C ILE A 221 -13.56 11.67 5.01
N GLY A 222 -12.78 12.77 4.98
CA GLY A 222 -12.04 13.24 6.15
C GLY A 222 -12.93 13.57 7.36
N LYS A 223 -14.18 13.99 7.15
CA LYS A 223 -15.12 14.37 8.23
C LYS A 223 -15.88 13.19 8.84
N TYR A 224 -15.56 11.97 8.41
CA TYR A 224 -16.19 10.79 8.99
C TYR A 224 -15.69 10.60 10.41
N ARG A 225 -16.51 9.97 11.26
CA ARG A 225 -16.18 9.74 12.67
C ARG A 225 -16.61 8.36 13.10
N LEU A 226 -15.87 7.78 14.03
CA LEU A 226 -16.23 6.52 14.67
C LEU A 226 -16.87 6.83 16.02
N ARG A 227 -17.95 6.12 16.32
CA ARG A 227 -18.67 6.23 17.59
C ARG A 227 -18.89 4.85 18.20
N CYS A 228 -18.72 4.73 19.51
CA CYS A 228 -19.09 3.51 20.22
C CYS A 228 -20.60 3.22 20.03
N ALA A 229 -20.96 1.98 19.71
CA ALA A 229 -22.36 1.61 19.55
C ALA A 229 -23.12 1.72 20.88
N GLU A 230 -22.46 1.43 22.01
CA GLU A 230 -23.05 1.41 23.35
C GLU A 230 -23.11 2.81 23.97
N CYS A 231 -21.99 3.32 24.48
CA CYS A 231 -21.94 4.58 25.25
C CYS A 231 -21.90 5.86 24.39
N LYS A 232 -22.01 5.72 23.07
CA LYS A 232 -22.02 6.83 22.09
C LYS A 232 -20.78 7.75 22.10
N THR A 233 -19.72 7.40 22.83
CA THR A 233 -18.45 8.15 22.85
C THR A 233 -17.79 8.12 21.48
N ILE A 234 -17.28 9.27 21.03
CA ILE A 234 -16.50 9.39 19.80
C ILE A 234 -15.14 8.72 19.97
N ARG A 235 -14.77 7.86 19.02
CA ARG A 235 -13.57 7.02 19.06
C ARG A 235 -12.43 7.53 18.17
N THR A 236 -12.61 8.64 17.45
CA THR A 236 -11.54 9.33 16.70
C THR A 236 -10.57 10.12 17.60
N GLY A 237 -10.66 9.93 18.92
CA GLY A 237 -9.90 10.70 19.90
C GLY A 237 -10.37 12.15 19.96
N ARG A 238 -9.43 13.07 20.23
CA ARG A 238 -9.70 14.52 20.19
C ARG A 238 -9.81 15.09 18.77
N SER A 239 -9.57 14.27 17.74
CA SER A 239 -9.65 14.72 16.36
C SER A 239 -11.10 14.76 15.88
N GLU A 240 -11.42 15.85 15.20
CA GLU A 240 -12.66 16.02 14.46
C GLU A 240 -12.72 15.17 13.18
N PHE A 241 -11.59 14.58 12.78
CA PHE A 241 -11.42 13.83 11.53
C PHE A 241 -11.18 12.34 11.81
N TRP A 242 -11.50 11.49 10.82
CA TRP A 242 -11.11 10.09 10.87
C TRP A 242 -9.63 9.96 10.53
N LEU A 243 -8.80 9.76 11.56
CA LEU A 243 -7.37 9.61 11.40
C LEU A 243 -6.94 8.14 11.52
N GLN A 244 -5.87 7.78 10.84
CA GLN A 244 -5.13 6.53 11.03
C GLN A 244 -3.63 6.81 10.99
N ASN A 245 -2.85 5.94 11.62
CA ASN A 245 -1.40 5.97 11.58
C ASN A 245 -0.83 4.70 10.94
N ASP A 246 0.29 4.86 10.25
CA ASP A 246 1.04 3.77 9.65
C ASP A 246 1.69 2.91 10.73
N LYS A 247 1.57 1.59 10.61
CA LYS A 247 2.05 0.67 11.65
C LYS A 247 3.57 0.65 11.67
N GLU A 248 4.19 0.46 10.51
CA GLU A 248 5.64 0.29 10.39
C GLU A 248 6.38 1.57 10.76
N TYR A 249 5.86 2.72 10.33
CA TYR A 249 6.44 4.01 10.71
C TYR A 249 6.33 4.28 12.22
N LEU A 250 5.22 3.89 12.86
CA LEU A 250 5.10 3.96 14.32
C LEU A 250 6.10 3.03 15.03
N GLU A 251 6.36 1.83 14.50
CA GLU A 251 7.36 0.89 15.04
C GLU A 251 8.79 1.42 14.86
N LEU A 252 9.02 2.20 13.80
CA LEU A 252 10.30 2.79 13.47
C LEU A 252 10.64 3.97 14.39
N ILE A 253 9.70 4.92 14.57
CA ILE A 253 9.92 6.11 15.41
C ILE A 253 9.64 5.86 16.91
N LYS A 254 8.99 4.75 17.27
CA LYS A 254 8.78 4.28 18.64
C LYS A 254 8.14 5.34 19.54
N THR A 255 8.76 5.64 20.69
CA THR A 255 8.26 6.60 21.69
C THR A 255 8.09 8.01 21.11
N ARG A 256 8.93 8.40 20.12
CA ARG A 256 8.80 9.69 19.42
C ARG A 256 7.47 9.84 18.68
N ALA A 257 6.79 8.72 18.37
CA ALA A 257 5.45 8.76 17.77
C ALA A 257 4.39 9.43 18.67
N ASN A 258 4.58 9.39 19.98
CA ASN A 258 3.61 9.96 20.91
C ASN A 258 3.71 11.49 20.98
N GLU A 259 4.91 12.02 20.77
CA GLU A 259 5.19 13.45 20.68
C GLU A 259 4.85 13.98 19.28
N HIS A 260 5.21 13.22 18.23
CA HIS A 260 5.10 13.64 16.84
C HIS A 260 4.29 12.64 15.98
N PRO A 261 3.00 12.41 16.29
CA PRO A 261 2.18 11.41 15.60
C PRO A 261 1.85 11.76 14.15
N TYR A 262 2.16 12.98 13.71
CA TYR A 262 1.89 13.43 12.35
C TYR A 262 2.82 12.77 11.33
N PHE A 263 4.04 12.36 11.73
CA PHE A 263 4.97 11.65 10.85
C PHE A 263 4.47 10.29 10.41
N ALA A 264 3.68 9.62 11.24
CA ALA A 264 3.05 8.35 10.88
C ALA A 264 1.65 8.54 10.30
N ARG A 265 1.18 9.78 10.10
CA ARG A 265 -0.22 10.05 9.76
C ARG A 265 -0.53 9.58 8.34
N MET A 266 -1.59 8.81 8.21
CA MET A 266 -2.10 8.38 6.91
C MET A 266 -3.21 9.31 6.44
N LYS A 267 -3.25 9.57 5.13
CA LYS A 267 -4.30 10.34 4.46
C LYS A 267 -5.41 9.40 3.99
N PRO A 268 -6.67 9.65 4.34
CA PRO A 268 -7.79 8.91 3.78
C PRO A 268 -8.12 9.40 2.37
N ILE A 269 -8.25 8.47 1.43
CA ILE A 269 -8.72 8.73 0.07
C ILE A 269 -9.69 7.62 -0.37
N SER A 270 -10.40 7.82 -1.47
CA SER A 270 -11.16 6.73 -2.11
C SER A 270 -10.20 5.67 -2.63
N ALA A 271 -10.53 4.39 -2.44
CA ALA A 271 -9.74 3.28 -2.95
C ALA A 271 -9.80 3.17 -4.48
N ARG A 272 -10.79 3.84 -5.11
CA ARG A 272 -10.94 3.96 -6.56
C ARG A 272 -10.17 5.14 -7.16
N SER A 273 -9.52 5.95 -6.33
CA SER A 273 -8.68 7.04 -6.82
C SER A 273 -7.37 6.47 -7.38
N ASN A 274 -6.94 6.92 -8.56
CA ASN A 274 -5.63 6.56 -9.12
C ASN A 274 -4.44 7.04 -8.27
N SER A 275 -4.69 7.81 -7.21
CA SER A 275 -3.64 8.26 -6.29
C SER A 275 -3.14 7.19 -5.32
N VAL A 276 -3.74 5.99 -5.30
CA VAL A 276 -3.27 4.87 -4.48
C VAL A 276 -2.01 4.25 -5.06
N PHE A 277 -1.90 4.25 -6.39
CA PHE A 277 -0.80 3.63 -7.12
C PHE A 277 -0.53 4.44 -8.39
N TYR A 278 0.70 4.90 -8.57
CA TYR A 278 1.11 5.68 -9.74
C TYR A 278 2.26 4.98 -10.46
N ALA A 279 1.98 4.39 -11.62
CA ALA A 279 3.02 3.89 -12.50
C ALA A 279 3.79 5.07 -13.11
N ARG A 280 5.10 5.14 -12.86
CA ARG A 280 5.99 6.09 -13.55
C ARG A 280 6.10 5.70 -15.02
N THR A 281 5.77 6.62 -15.92
CA THR A 281 5.83 6.42 -17.38
C THR A 281 6.86 7.33 -18.07
N ASP A 282 7.74 7.97 -17.30
CA ASP A 282 8.55 9.10 -17.78
C ASP A 282 9.81 8.71 -18.57
N MET A 283 9.96 7.44 -18.96
CA MET A 283 11.13 6.96 -19.70
C MET A 283 10.76 6.36 -21.05
N VAL A 284 11.43 6.84 -22.10
CA VAL A 284 11.47 6.18 -23.41
C VAL A 284 12.59 5.16 -23.38
N ILE A 285 12.25 3.88 -23.55
CA ILE A 285 13.21 2.78 -23.65
C ILE A 285 13.20 2.33 -25.10
N ASP A 286 14.38 2.30 -25.73
CA ASP A 286 14.51 1.73 -27.06
C ASP A 286 14.60 0.20 -26.97
N PHE A 287 13.56 -0.46 -27.49
CA PHE A 287 13.47 -1.92 -27.57
C PHE A 287 14.01 -2.48 -28.88
N SER A 288 14.27 -1.63 -29.89
CA SER A 288 14.71 -2.08 -31.22
C SER A 288 16.11 -2.71 -31.15
N GLY A 289 16.98 -2.19 -30.29
CA GLY A 289 18.40 -2.56 -30.29
C GLY A 289 19.11 -2.22 -31.60
N GLU A 290 18.48 -1.40 -32.46
CA GLU A 290 19.02 -1.03 -33.78
C GLU A 290 19.98 0.16 -33.68
N ASP A 291 20.02 0.88 -32.56
CA ASP A 291 20.99 1.94 -32.34
C ASP A 291 22.31 1.36 -31.78
N GLU A 292 23.11 0.76 -32.67
CA GLU A 292 24.47 0.24 -32.41
C GLU A 292 25.34 1.22 -31.59
N LYS A 293 25.08 2.53 -31.74
CA LYS A 293 25.83 3.60 -31.09
C LYS A 293 25.61 3.60 -29.58
N LEU A 294 24.39 3.33 -29.13
CA LEU A 294 24.04 3.34 -27.71
C LEU A 294 24.48 2.05 -27.01
N GLU A 295 24.46 0.92 -27.70
CA GLU A 295 25.00 -0.36 -27.22
C GLU A 295 26.55 -0.31 -27.09
N MET A 296 27.22 0.43 -27.97
CA MET A 296 28.66 0.72 -27.84
C MET A 296 29.00 1.55 -26.60
N ILE A 297 28.14 2.50 -26.22
CA ILE A 297 28.34 3.36 -25.05
C ILE A 297 28.08 2.58 -23.75
N SER A 298 27.05 1.73 -23.70
CA SER A 298 26.73 0.94 -22.49
C SER A 298 27.74 -0.18 -22.22
N SER A 299 28.34 -0.76 -23.25
CA SER A 299 29.29 -1.88 -23.13
C SER A 299 30.70 -1.47 -22.68
N ASN A 300 30.95 -0.17 -22.44
CA ASN A 300 32.27 0.36 -22.05
C ASN A 300 33.41 -0.14 -22.96
N ASN A 301 33.08 -0.41 -24.23
CA ASN A 301 33.97 -1.08 -25.17
C ASN A 301 34.87 -0.05 -25.82
N ASN A 302 35.86 0.43 -25.05
CA ASN A 302 36.76 1.51 -25.41
C ASN A 302 37.40 1.33 -26.79
N VAL A 303 37.66 0.09 -27.22
CA VAL A 303 38.21 -0.22 -28.55
C VAL A 303 37.29 0.22 -29.68
N ARG A 304 35.99 -0.13 -29.60
CA ARG A 304 34.98 0.28 -30.59
C ARG A 304 34.71 1.78 -30.55
N ILE A 305 34.69 2.38 -29.35
CA ILE A 305 34.49 3.83 -29.18
C ILE A 305 35.65 4.61 -29.81
N THR A 306 36.89 4.14 -29.64
CA THR A 306 38.09 4.81 -30.17
C THR A 306 38.17 4.69 -31.70
N GLN A 307 37.75 3.54 -32.27
CA GLN A 307 37.64 3.36 -33.73
C GLN A 307 36.58 4.24 -34.38
N TRP A 308 35.57 4.67 -33.62
CA TRP A 308 34.52 5.56 -34.11
C TRP A 308 34.89 7.05 -34.03
N LEU A 309 35.71 7.45 -33.05
CA LEU A 309 36.18 8.83 -32.90
C LEU A 309 37.30 9.23 -33.89
N ALA A 310 37.83 8.27 -34.65
CA ALA A 310 38.89 8.46 -35.65
C ALA A 310 38.31 8.60 -37.06
#